data_AF-A0A3D1D0Z1-F1
#
_entry.id   AF-A0A3D1D0Z1-F1
#
_cell.length_a   1.000
_cell.length_b   1.000
_cell.length_c   1.000
_cell.angle_alpha   90.00
_cell.angle_beta   90.00
_cell.angle_gamma   90.00
#
_symmetry.space_group_name_H-M   'P 1'
#
loop_
_entity.id
_entity.type
_entity.pdbx_description
1 polymer ?
#
loop_
_entity_poly.entity_id
_entity_poly.type
_entity_poly.pdbx_seq_one_letter_code
_entity_poly.pdbx_strand_id
1 'polypeptide(L)'
;MGQEKEFKRLFRDYYPQLYAFAYGMVRDEEACRDIIGDAFEMLWGHLGDIKDGNERGFLYRVIRNKCIDRIRSSVSRQRYEVFYKTFYGEDD
;
A
#
# COMPACT_ATOMS: atom_id res chain seq x y z
N MET A 1 -22.94 -8.60 -13.37
CA MET A 1 -23.37 -7.21 -13.03
C MET A 1 -23.37 -6.91 -11.52
N GLY A 2 -23.35 -7.88 -10.60
CA GLY A 2 -23.31 -7.62 -9.15
C GLY A 2 -21.93 -7.21 -8.63
N GLN A 3 -20.90 -7.98 -8.98
CA GLN A 3 -19.52 -7.81 -8.47
C GLN A 3 -18.92 -6.43 -8.78
N GLU A 4 -19.11 -5.92 -10.00
CA GLU A 4 -18.62 -4.59 -10.39
C GLU A 4 -19.27 -3.46 -9.57
N LYS A 5 -20.58 -3.55 -9.31
CA LYS A 5 -21.29 -2.57 -8.49
C LYS A 5 -20.83 -2.61 -7.04
N GLU A 6 -20.65 -3.80 -6.50
CA GLU A 6 -20.14 -4.01 -5.15
C GLU A 6 -18.72 -3.47 -4.99
N PHE A 7 -17.82 -3.80 -5.93
CA PHE A 7 -16.47 -3.27 -5.93
C PHE A 7 -16.45 -1.73 -6.00
N LYS A 8 -17.24 -1.12 -6.89
CA LYS A 8 -17.34 0.34 -6.98
C LYS A 8 -17.83 0.98 -5.68
N ARG A 9 -18.76 0.32 -4.97
CA ARG A 9 -19.21 0.75 -3.63
C ARG A 9 -18.07 0.68 -2.62
N LEU A 10 -17.43 -0.48 -2.50
CA LEU A 10 -16.31 -0.70 -1.56
C LEU A 10 -15.16 0.28 -1.81
N PHE A 11 -14.82 0.51 -3.08
CA PHE A 11 -13.81 1.48 -3.46
C PHE A 11 -14.17 2.88 -2.97
N ARG A 12 -15.38 3.36 -3.30
CA ARG A 12 -15.83 4.69 -2.88
C ARG A 12 -15.84 4.86 -1.36
N ASP A 13 -16.30 3.85 -0.64
CA ASP A 13 -16.52 3.94 0.81
C ASP A 13 -15.21 3.84 1.60
N TYR A 14 -14.27 3.00 1.14
CA TYR A 14 -13.04 2.71 1.87
C TYR A 14 -11.82 3.50 1.40
N TYR A 15 -11.76 3.93 0.14
CA TYR A 15 -10.58 4.60 -0.41
C TYR A 15 -10.09 5.78 0.44
N PRO A 16 -10.93 6.75 0.89
CA PRO A 16 -10.44 7.88 1.69
C PRO A 16 -9.80 7.46 3.01
N GLN A 17 -10.38 6.47 3.69
CA GLN A 17 -9.89 5.98 4.99
C GLN A 17 -8.58 5.18 4.83
N LEU A 18 -8.53 4.35 3.79
CA LEU A 18 -7.35 3.56 3.45
C LEU A 18 -6.19 4.44 2.97
N TYR A 19 -6.49 5.51 2.25
CA TYR A 19 -5.51 6.52 1.85
C TYR A 19 -4.92 7.24 3.06
N ALA A 20 -5.76 7.76 3.96
CA ALA A 20 -5.29 8.40 5.18
C ALA A 20 -4.42 7.45 6.02
N PHE A 21 -4.81 6.17 6.12
CA PHE A 21 -4.05 5.14 6.82
C PHE A 21 -2.67 4.89 6.18
N ALA A 22 -2.62 4.65 4.86
CA ALA A 22 -1.37 4.43 4.14
C ALA A 22 -0.45 5.65 4.21
N TYR A 23 -1.01 6.85 4.01
CA TYR A 23 -0.26 8.10 4.04
C TYR A 23 0.35 8.37 5.42
N GLY A 24 -0.36 8.04 6.50
CA GLY A 24 0.17 8.09 7.85
C GLY A 24 1.40 7.20 8.07
N MET A 25 1.57 6.13 7.28
CA MET A 25 2.71 5.21 7.35
C MET A 25 3.86 5.59 6.41
N VAL A 26 3.57 5.87 5.13
CA VAL A 26 4.63 6.04 4.11
C VAL A 26 4.94 7.50 3.75
N ARG A 27 4.02 8.44 4.04
CA ARG A 27 4.16 9.89 3.75
C ARG A 27 4.57 10.22 2.31
N ASP A 28 4.14 9.40 1.37
CA ASP A 28 4.43 9.50 -0.06
C ASP A 28 3.12 9.26 -0.80
N GLU A 29 2.62 10.27 -1.51
CA GLU A 29 1.32 10.19 -2.17
C GLU A 29 1.28 9.19 -3.32
N GLU A 30 2.37 9.08 -4.08
CA GLU A 30 2.48 8.18 -5.22
C GLU A 30 2.51 6.74 -4.72
N ALA A 31 3.34 6.46 -3.71
CA ALA A 31 3.37 5.17 -3.06
C ALA A 31 2.02 4.81 -2.42
N CYS A 32 1.28 5.78 -1.85
CA CYS A 32 -0.06 5.51 -1.33
C CYS A 32 -1.03 5.09 -2.43
N ARG A 33 -1.03 5.79 -3.57
CA ARG A 33 -1.89 5.48 -4.70
C ARG A 33 -1.59 4.08 -5.25
N ASP A 34 -0.32 3.73 -5.41
CA ASP A 34 0.12 2.39 -5.84
C ASP A 34 -0.31 1.30 -4.87
N ILE A 35 -0.01 1.47 -3.57
CA ILE A 35 -0.32 0.49 -2.53
C ILE A 35 -1.82 0.20 -2.47
N ILE A 36 -2.65 1.24 -2.56
CA ILE A 36 -4.11 1.10 -2.54
C ILE A 36 -4.61 0.47 -3.83
N GLY A 37 -4.06 0.87 -4.98
CA GLY A 37 -4.35 0.26 -6.29
C GLY A 37 -4.15 -1.25 -6.25
N ASP A 38 -2.97 -1.70 -5.85
CA ASP A 38 -2.64 -3.12 -5.72
C ASP A 38 -3.58 -3.84 -4.75
N ALA A 39 -3.97 -3.20 -3.64
CA ALA A 39 -4.85 -3.78 -2.64
C ALA A 39 -6.26 -4.02 -3.20
N PHE A 40 -6.77 -3.06 -3.98
CA PHE A 40 -8.06 -3.20 -4.65
C PHE A 40 -8.01 -4.18 -5.82
N GLU A 41 -6.89 -4.28 -6.54
CA GLU A 41 -6.71 -5.31 -7.57
C GLU A 41 -6.75 -6.73 -6.97
N MET A 42 -6.05 -6.94 -5.84
CA MET A 42 -6.15 -8.19 -5.10
C MET A 42 -7.56 -8.46 -4.58
N LEU A 43 -8.24 -7.42 -4.08
CA LEU A 43 -9.63 -7.55 -3.65
C LEU A 43 -10.51 -8.01 -4.81
N TRP A 44 -10.36 -7.41 -5.99
CA TRP A 44 -11.15 -7.76 -7.18
C TRP A 44 -11.00 -9.22 -7.58
N GLY A 45 -9.78 -9.75 -7.52
CA GLY A 45 -9.49 -11.16 -7.80
C GLY A 45 -10.08 -12.15 -6.79
N HIS A 46 -10.31 -11.72 -5.54
CA HIS A 46 -10.80 -12.56 -4.45
C HIS A 46 -12.20 -12.17 -3.95
N LEU A 47 -12.89 -11.26 -4.63
CA LEU A 47 -14.13 -10.67 -4.12
C LEU A 47 -15.24 -11.71 -3.91
N GLY A 48 -15.26 -12.78 -4.72
CA GLY A 48 -16.20 -13.90 -4.57
C GLY A 48 -15.85 -14.90 -3.46
N ASP A 49 -14.60 -14.90 -2.98
CA ASP A 49 -14.11 -15.83 -1.95
C ASP A 49 -14.15 -15.21 -0.54
N ILE A 50 -14.20 -13.87 -0.47
CA ILE A 50 -14.24 -13.14 0.78
C ILE A 50 -15.66 -13.20 1.34
N LYS A 51 -15.80 -13.68 2.58
CA LYS A 51 -17.06 -13.61 3.30
C LYS A 51 -17.51 -12.16 3.43
N ASP A 52 -18.77 -11.90 3.12
CA ASP A 52 -19.42 -10.60 3.27
C ASP A 52 -19.05 -9.92 4.60
N GLY A 53 -18.54 -8.69 4.50
CA GLY A 53 -18.14 -7.86 5.64
C GLY A 53 -16.66 -7.96 6.03
N ASN A 54 -15.89 -8.89 5.47
CA ASN A 54 -14.45 -9.00 5.75
C ASN A 54 -13.54 -8.24 4.76
N GLU A 55 -14.11 -7.59 3.75
CA GLU A 55 -13.37 -6.87 2.69
C GLU A 55 -12.54 -5.73 3.29
N ARG A 56 -13.11 -5.01 4.26
CA ARG A 56 -12.41 -3.94 4.98
C ARG A 56 -11.17 -4.49 5.70
N GLY A 57 -11.34 -5.54 6.50
CA GLY A 57 -10.24 -6.17 7.24
C GLY A 57 -9.14 -6.69 6.33
N PHE A 58 -9.54 -7.31 5.20
CA PHE A 58 -8.63 -7.74 4.14
C PHE A 58 -7.81 -6.56 3.59
N LEU A 59 -8.47 -5.48 3.18
CA LEU A 59 -7.81 -4.28 2.62
C LEU A 59 -6.80 -3.67 3.60
N TYR A 60 -7.19 -3.49 4.87
CA TYR A 60 -6.27 -2.97 5.89
C TYR A 60 -5.04 -3.86 6.09
N ARG A 61 -5.22 -5.18 6.07
CA ARG A 61 -4.12 -6.14 6.20
C ARG A 61 -3.15 -6.03 5.02
N VAL A 62 -3.69 -6.03 3.81
CA VAL A 62 -2.89 -5.94 2.57
C VAL A 62 -2.12 -4.62 2.52
N ILE A 63 -2.80 -3.50 2.77
CA ILE A 63 -2.20 -2.16 2.75
C ILE A 63 -1.11 -2.03 3.82
N ARG A 64 -1.38 -2.50 5.06
CA ARG A 64 -0.38 -2.49 6.12
C ARG A 64 0.89 -3.25 5.71
N ASN A 65 0.74 -4.45 5.14
CA ASN A 65 1.88 -5.26 4.72
C ASN A 65 2.69 -4.53 3.64
N LYS A 66 2.03 -4.00 2.61
CA LYS A 66 2.69 -3.23 1.54
C LYS A 66 3.37 -1.96 2.05
N CYS A 67 2.76 -1.24 2.99
CA CYS A 67 3.39 -0.08 3.63
C CYS A 67 4.68 -0.49 4.36
N ILE A 68 4.64 -1.58 5.13
CA ILE A 68 5.81 -2.10 5.84
C ILE A 68 6.92 -2.50 4.85
N ASP A 69 6.57 -3.16 3.76
CA ASP A 69 7.53 -3.57 2.73
C ASP A 69 8.17 -2.36 2.04
N ARG A 70 7.38 -1.32 1.73
CA ARG A 70 7.87 -0.05 1.19
C ARG A 70 8.83 0.64 2.15
N ILE A 71 8.48 0.72 3.43
CA ILE A 71 9.34 1.32 4.48
C ILE A 71 10.66 0.53 4.60
N ARG A 72 10.60 -0.80 4.63
CA ARG A 72 11.81 -1.66 4.69
C ARG A 72 12.71 -1.44 3.48
N SER A 73 12.13 -1.36 2.28
CA SER A 73 12.89 -1.08 1.05
C SER A 73 13.57 0.29 1.10
N SER A 74 12.86 1.32 1.55
CA SER A 74 13.39 2.67 1.72
C SER A 74 14.53 2.73 2.74
N VAL A 75 14.38 2.08 3.90
CA VAL A 75 15.44 2.01 4.93
C VAL A 75 16.68 1.28 4.42
N SER A 76 16.50 0.17 3.70
CA SER A 76 17.63 -0.56 3.11
C SER A 76 18.38 0.28 2.08
N ARG A 77 17.66 1.02 1.21
CA ARG A 77 18.26 1.94 0.24
C ARG A 77 19.00 3.09 0.94
N GLN A 78 18.38 3.70 1.94
CA GLN A 78 19.00 4.79 2.71
C GLN A 78 20.28 4.32 3.41
N ARG A 79 20.28 3.11 3.99
CA ARG A 79 21.48 2.55 4.63
C ARG A 79 22.61 2.34 3.64
N TYR A 80 22.29 1.87 2.43
CA TYR A 80 23.27 1.72 1.36
C TYR A 80 23.82 3.06 0.89
N GLU A 81 22.97 4.08 0.68
CA GLU A 81 23.40 5.43 0.31
C GLU A 81 24.32 6.05 1.37
N VAL A 82 23.97 5.94 2.65
CA VAL A 82 24.80 6.43 3.76
C VAL A 82 26.14 5.70 3.80
N PHE A 83 26.13 4.37 3.69
CA PHE A 83 27.35 3.57 3.62
C PHE A 83 28.24 4.02 2.45
N TYR A 84 27.68 4.10 1.24
CA TYR A 84 28.44 4.50 0.06
C TYR A 84 29.07 5.88 0.21
N LYS A 85 28.29 6.88 0.68
CA LYS A 85 28.83 8.22 0.95
C LYS A 85 29.92 8.22 2.03
N THR A 86 29.77 7.41 3.07
CA THR A 86 30.73 7.37 4.20
C THR A 86 32.07 6.75 3.79
N PHE A 87 32.05 5.72 2.95
CA PHE A 87 33.26 4.95 2.61
C PHE A 87 33.88 5.29 1.26
N TYR A 88 33.14 5.94 0.36
CA TYR A 88 33.58 6.23 -1.01
C TYR A 88 33.24 7.65 -1.47
N GLY A 89 32.68 8.50 -0.60
CA GLY A 89 32.22 9.84 -0.94
C GLY A 89 33.15 10.96 -0.46
N GLU A 90 34.39 11.00 -0.93
CA GLU A 90 35.20 12.22 -1.13
C GLU A 90 36.22 11.95 -2.24
N ASP A 91 36.06 12.64 -3.38
CA ASP A 91 37.11 13.16 -4.28
C ASP A 91 36.38 14.02 -5.35
N ASP A 92 36.03 15.25 -4.97
CA ASP A 92 35.86 16.41 -5.86
C ASP A 92 36.32 17.68 -5.10
#